data_AF-A0A8B7ZHT3-F1
#
_entry.id   AF-A0A8B7ZHT3-F1
#
_cell.length_a   1.000
_cell.length_b   1.000
_cell.length_c   1.000
_cell.angle_alpha   90.00
_cell.angle_beta   90.00
_cell.angle_gamma   90.00
#
_symmetry.space_group_name_H-M   'P 1'
#
loop_
_entity.id
_entity.type
_entity.pdbx_description
1 polymer ?
#
loop_
_entity_poly.entity_id
_entity_poly.type
_entity_poly.pdbx_seq_one_letter_code
_entity_poly.pdbx_strand_id
1 'polypeptide(L)'
;MFRKAFHTKSNIAIRGSDRRKLRSSFSVQFPSLDTDQVAELTPNKDDMTVMKITTHSDCTMHVYCLTGTPIFFQIEKQLYPTVYMLWKHPNLLPCLITWPPVLDKLSGGADLMLPGVVIPPSGLPQLNKDQLCAICLLGNHAPVAVGHAIMSSDDMKSSGMKGRGIQVMHCYKDSLWAQGDKSLLPEIPLPEPGGNLCEENSEEVTLSTEQNITLTDVGGLSPTVHQDETEPHIDEICLEDYPCDGGGERADEVTKNESLSPTDEMDALLYQCTLHSLKSMVKPSDLPLLTSNFYRSYVVSCCPEGQTLDIKKTSYKKLSKFLQKLHSEGFLEVREEKKGVDFITAVHKDHPDLRSFIVPASTDGFSASGVSNEASATHSQLEVRLMNGVSADMLPILKVSGYGKGDWLTHEALREAVTKYIKGNDLTDEENPRMVNLDGPLHEALINRSEGYVEKLRWDQVFSRCNGRMTAGHEIILPGQRSVGQIRKGKLQPIQIKLEKKSGNKNVTVIQNIEPYGIEPKDFAHRLQVGVAASSTINQMPGQGSGSQVIIQGKQVRFVETLLTDHYNIPRRYIQGLELAAKSGKKR
;
A
#
# COMPACT_ATOMS: atom_id res chain seq x y z
N MET A 1 9.17 10.87 -18.98
CA MET A 1 10.37 11.69 -18.64
C MET A 1 11.24 11.05 -17.54
N PHE A 2 10.73 10.74 -16.35
CA PHE A 2 11.54 10.32 -15.18
C PHE A 2 11.92 8.83 -15.11
N ARG A 3 12.09 8.16 -16.26
CA ARG A 3 12.44 6.73 -16.33
C ARG A 3 13.81 6.40 -15.70
N LYS A 4 14.76 7.34 -15.80
CA LYS A 4 16.07 7.25 -15.16
C LYS A 4 16.13 8.19 -13.96
N ALA A 5 16.91 7.82 -12.96
CA ALA A 5 17.20 8.69 -11.82
C ALA A 5 17.72 10.06 -12.29
N PHE A 6 17.21 11.11 -11.67
CA PHE A 6 17.62 12.50 -11.91
C PHE A 6 18.49 13.03 -10.77
N HIS A 7 19.26 14.07 -11.04
CA HIS A 7 20.09 14.73 -10.03
C HIS A 7 19.36 15.95 -9.45
N THR A 8 19.32 16.08 -8.13
CA THR A 8 18.76 17.25 -7.46
C THR A 8 19.88 18.26 -7.21
N LYS A 9 19.82 19.43 -7.89
CA LYS A 9 20.81 20.51 -7.77
C LYS A 9 20.59 21.37 -6.52
N SER A 10 19.34 21.60 -6.14
CA SER A 10 18.98 22.32 -4.91
C SER A 10 17.58 21.95 -4.43
N ASN A 11 17.33 22.08 -3.14
CA ASN A 11 16.01 22.01 -2.52
C ASN A 11 15.88 23.22 -1.58
N ILE A 12 14.86 24.05 -1.77
CA ILE A 12 14.71 25.35 -1.10
C ILE A 12 13.26 25.53 -0.67
N ALA A 13 13.01 25.96 0.57
CA ALA A 13 11.67 26.32 1.04
C ALA A 13 11.11 27.49 0.21
N ILE A 14 9.85 27.39 -0.22
CA ILE A 14 9.23 28.42 -1.07
C ILE A 14 8.94 29.69 -0.26
N ARG A 15 9.29 30.85 -0.81
CA ARG A 15 8.96 32.15 -0.19
C ARG A 15 7.50 32.50 -0.47
N GLY A 16 6.85 33.23 0.44
CA GLY A 16 5.46 33.67 0.26
C GLY A 16 5.20 34.48 -1.03
N SER A 17 6.20 35.20 -1.53
CA SER A 17 6.15 35.86 -2.85
C SER A 17 5.98 34.87 -4.00
N ASP A 18 6.70 33.75 -3.96
CA ASP A 18 6.73 32.77 -5.04
C ASP A 18 5.58 31.76 -4.90
N ARG A 19 5.10 31.50 -3.67
CA ARG A 19 3.84 30.80 -3.39
C ARG A 19 2.64 31.53 -4.03
N ARG A 20 2.60 32.86 -3.95
CA ARG A 20 1.57 33.68 -4.63
C ARG A 20 1.67 33.58 -6.16
N LYS A 21 2.87 33.69 -6.74
CA LYS A 21 3.07 33.50 -8.19
C LYS A 21 2.60 32.11 -8.66
N LEU A 22 2.94 31.07 -7.90
CA LEU A 22 2.53 29.69 -8.20
C LEU A 22 1.00 29.54 -8.21
N ARG A 23 0.29 30.13 -7.24
CA ARG A 23 -1.19 30.19 -7.27
C ARG A 23 -1.73 30.90 -8.50
N SER A 24 -1.17 32.06 -8.86
CA SER A 24 -1.56 32.75 -10.09
C SER A 24 -1.34 31.89 -11.35
N SER A 25 -0.23 31.14 -11.41
CA SER A 25 0.01 30.18 -12.49
C SER A 25 -1.00 29.02 -12.50
N PHE A 26 -1.40 28.49 -11.33
CA PHE A 26 -2.47 27.49 -11.26
C PHE A 26 -3.81 28.04 -11.75
N SER A 27 -4.24 29.22 -11.29
CA SER A 27 -5.51 29.83 -11.71
C SER A 27 -5.57 30.12 -13.22
N VAL A 28 -4.43 30.45 -13.85
CA VAL A 28 -4.35 30.66 -15.30
C VAL A 28 -4.36 29.34 -16.08
N GLN A 29 -3.73 28.28 -15.56
CA GLN A 29 -3.54 27.03 -16.29
C GLN A 29 -4.63 25.98 -16.04
N PHE A 30 -5.33 26.08 -14.92
CA PHE A 30 -6.44 25.19 -14.53
C PHE A 30 -7.68 26.05 -14.17
N PRO A 31 -8.40 26.63 -15.15
CA PRO A 31 -9.52 27.53 -14.90
C PRO A 31 -10.74 26.86 -14.24
N SER A 32 -10.73 25.53 -14.16
CA SER A 32 -11.76 24.71 -13.49
C SER A 32 -11.55 24.59 -11.98
N LEU A 33 -10.47 25.14 -11.42
CA LEU A 33 -10.23 25.17 -9.98
C LEU A 33 -10.67 26.51 -9.38
N ASP A 34 -11.51 26.43 -8.35
CA ASP A 34 -11.87 27.60 -7.54
C ASP A 34 -10.68 28.10 -6.71
N THR A 35 -10.77 29.36 -6.26
CA THR A 35 -9.71 30.00 -5.45
C THR A 35 -9.41 29.20 -4.17
N ASP A 36 -10.44 28.62 -3.56
CA ASP A 36 -10.32 27.81 -2.34
C ASP A 36 -9.66 26.46 -2.61
N GLN A 37 -9.99 25.81 -3.73
CA GLN A 37 -9.28 24.59 -4.17
C GLN A 37 -7.80 24.89 -4.43
N VAL A 38 -7.46 25.99 -5.12
CA VAL A 38 -6.07 26.42 -5.32
C VAL A 38 -5.35 26.72 -3.99
N ALA A 39 -6.08 27.20 -2.97
CA ALA A 39 -5.55 27.38 -1.63
C ALA A 39 -5.27 26.03 -0.93
N GLU A 40 -6.18 25.06 -1.06
CA GLU A 40 -6.01 23.67 -0.60
C GLU A 40 -4.82 22.96 -1.26
N LEU A 41 -4.58 23.19 -2.57
CA LEU A 41 -3.42 22.63 -3.28
C LEU A 41 -2.08 23.22 -2.82
N THR A 42 -2.10 24.39 -2.17
CA THR A 42 -0.89 25.13 -1.76
C THR A 42 -1.01 25.70 -0.35
N PRO A 43 -1.34 24.91 0.68
CA PRO A 43 -1.90 25.39 1.95
C PRO A 43 -0.90 26.23 2.77
N ASN A 44 -1.30 27.46 3.13
CA ASN A 44 -0.38 28.47 3.69
C ASN A 44 0.47 28.01 4.89
N LYS A 45 -0.08 27.13 5.74
CA LYS A 45 0.52 26.65 6.98
C LYS A 45 1.58 25.56 6.77
N ASP A 46 1.53 24.85 5.64
CA ASP A 46 2.35 23.66 5.42
C ASP A 46 3.67 23.99 4.72
N ASP A 47 4.71 23.24 5.11
CA ASP A 47 6.04 23.27 4.52
C ASP A 47 6.00 22.84 3.05
N MET A 48 6.24 23.81 2.18
CA MET A 48 6.31 23.61 0.74
C MET A 48 7.70 23.99 0.22
N THR A 49 8.33 23.09 -0.53
CA THR A 49 9.67 23.27 -1.06
C THR A 49 9.71 23.18 -2.58
N VAL A 50 10.73 23.80 -3.17
CA VAL A 50 11.01 23.77 -4.60
C VAL A 50 12.36 23.10 -4.81
N MET A 51 12.34 21.95 -5.48
CA MET A 51 13.54 21.23 -5.88
C MET A 51 13.90 21.58 -7.32
N LYS A 52 15.11 22.08 -7.55
CA LYS A 52 15.66 22.22 -8.90
C LYS A 52 16.35 20.91 -9.26
N ILE A 53 15.76 20.16 -10.19
CA ILE A 53 16.30 18.89 -10.64
C ILE A 53 16.85 18.98 -12.06
N THR A 54 17.68 18.01 -12.45
CA THR A 54 18.19 17.87 -13.81
C THR A 54 18.11 16.40 -14.19
N THR A 55 17.37 16.12 -15.26
CA THR A 55 17.19 14.76 -15.79
C THR A 55 18.44 14.31 -16.53
N HIS A 56 18.53 13.01 -16.84
CA HIS A 56 19.61 12.45 -17.68
C HIS A 56 19.65 13.07 -19.09
N SER A 57 18.58 13.72 -19.56
CA SER A 57 18.53 14.43 -20.84
C SER A 57 18.93 15.91 -20.71
N ASP A 58 19.67 16.28 -19.66
CA ASP A 58 20.09 17.64 -19.27
C ASP A 58 18.97 18.69 -19.12
N CYS A 59 17.70 18.29 -19.25
CA CYS A 59 16.55 19.15 -19.00
C CYS A 59 16.48 19.50 -17.50
N THR A 60 16.55 20.80 -17.20
CA THR A 60 16.37 21.36 -15.86
C THR A 60 14.92 21.75 -15.63
N MET A 61 14.38 21.39 -14.47
CA MET A 61 13.00 21.71 -14.10
C MET A 61 12.85 21.96 -12.60
N HIS A 62 11.70 22.50 -12.21
CA HIS A 62 11.35 22.75 -10.81
C HIS A 62 10.26 21.78 -10.37
N VAL A 63 10.49 21.03 -9.29
CA VAL A 63 9.48 20.17 -8.66
C VAL A 63 9.04 20.83 -7.37
N TYR A 64 7.74 21.07 -7.25
CA TYR A 64 7.10 21.57 -6.03
C TYR A 64 6.69 20.38 -5.16
N CYS A 65 7.15 20.38 -3.92
CA CYS A 65 6.82 19.35 -2.94
C CYS A 65 6.08 19.95 -1.75
N LEU A 66 5.02 19.28 -1.31
CA LEU A 66 4.28 19.58 -0.09
C LEU A 66 4.61 18.51 0.94
N THR A 67 5.09 18.91 2.13
CA THR A 67 5.51 17.99 3.21
C THR A 67 6.42 16.83 2.74
N GLY A 68 7.28 17.10 1.74
CA GLY A 68 8.19 16.12 1.13
C GLY A 68 7.66 15.37 -0.10
N THR A 69 6.35 15.29 -0.31
CA THR A 69 5.73 14.59 -1.46
C THR A 69 5.64 15.53 -2.68
N PRO A 70 6.10 15.12 -3.88
CA PRO A 70 6.04 15.95 -5.07
C PRO A 70 4.61 16.07 -5.60
N ILE A 71 4.09 17.30 -5.69
CA ILE A 71 2.72 17.63 -6.12
C ILE A 71 2.66 18.10 -7.57
N PHE A 72 3.64 18.90 -8.01
CA PHE A 72 3.71 19.43 -9.37
C PHE A 72 5.16 19.51 -9.85
N PHE A 73 5.37 19.41 -11.16
CA PHE A 73 6.64 19.75 -11.80
C PHE A 73 6.44 20.74 -12.93
N GLN A 74 7.33 21.72 -13.04
CA GLN A 74 7.29 22.79 -14.04
C GLN A 74 8.40 22.62 -15.05
N ILE A 75 8.02 22.41 -16.31
CA ILE A 75 8.92 22.41 -17.45
C ILE A 75 8.68 23.73 -18.18
N GLU A 76 9.74 24.55 -18.26
CA GLU A 76 9.68 25.92 -18.81
C GLU A 76 8.61 26.77 -18.12
N LYS A 77 7.43 26.93 -18.73
CA LYS A 77 6.29 27.71 -18.22
C LYS A 77 5.07 26.85 -17.87
N GLN A 78 5.06 25.55 -18.22
CA GLN A 78 3.91 24.67 -18.04
C GLN A 78 4.05 23.85 -16.76
N LEU A 79 3.01 23.86 -15.91
CA LEU A 79 2.90 23.04 -14.70
C LEU A 79 2.24 21.70 -15.04
N TYR A 80 2.81 20.61 -14.52
CA TYR A 80 2.28 19.26 -14.68
C TYR A 80 1.98 18.71 -13.28
N PRO A 81 0.76 18.23 -12.99
CA PRO A 81 0.47 17.54 -11.74
C PRO A 81 1.20 16.20 -11.71
N THR A 82 1.61 15.76 -10.53
CA THR A 82 2.10 14.39 -10.32
C THR A 82 0.95 13.39 -10.20
N VAL A 83 1.23 12.09 -10.28
CA VAL A 83 0.20 11.07 -10.00
C VAL A 83 -0.37 11.23 -8.58
N TYR A 84 0.46 11.55 -7.58
CA TYR A 84 0.02 11.82 -6.21
C TYR A 84 -1.01 12.95 -6.11
N MET A 85 -0.79 14.03 -6.87
CA MET A 85 -1.70 15.17 -6.93
C MET A 85 -3.02 14.80 -7.60
N LEU A 86 -2.96 14.02 -8.69
CA LEU A 86 -4.15 13.50 -9.37
C LEU A 86 -4.90 12.42 -8.58
N TRP A 87 -4.25 11.70 -7.65
CA TRP A 87 -4.96 10.77 -6.77
C TRP A 87 -5.84 11.48 -5.74
N LYS A 88 -5.46 12.70 -5.34
CA LYS A 88 -6.30 13.57 -4.50
C LYS A 88 -7.39 14.28 -5.29
N HIS A 89 -7.06 14.77 -6.49
CA HIS A 89 -8.00 15.51 -7.35
C HIS A 89 -8.00 14.90 -8.77
N PRO A 90 -8.68 13.76 -9.00
CA PRO A 90 -8.63 13.05 -10.28
C PRO A 90 -9.28 13.81 -11.42
N ASN A 91 -10.24 14.70 -11.11
CA ASN A 91 -10.96 15.51 -12.09
C ASN A 91 -10.17 16.74 -12.58
N LEU A 92 -8.91 16.92 -12.16
CA LEU A 92 -8.06 18.05 -12.55
C LEU A 92 -7.66 18.03 -14.04
N LEU A 93 -7.58 16.85 -14.66
CA LEU A 93 -7.24 16.66 -16.06
C LEU A 93 -8.23 15.72 -16.75
N PRO A 94 -8.50 15.88 -18.05
CA PRO A 94 -9.25 14.88 -18.80
C PRO A 94 -8.50 13.53 -18.81
N CYS A 95 -9.21 12.45 -18.50
CA CYS A 95 -8.66 11.12 -18.35
C CYS A 95 -8.92 10.25 -19.59
N LEU A 96 -7.87 9.60 -20.11
CA LEU A 96 -7.95 8.56 -21.14
C LEU A 96 -7.75 7.18 -20.50
N ILE A 97 -8.62 6.23 -20.84
CA ILE A 97 -8.59 4.87 -20.28
C ILE A 97 -7.69 3.98 -21.14
N THR A 98 -6.88 3.13 -20.51
CA THR A 98 -6.00 2.16 -21.18
C THR A 98 -6.09 0.77 -20.54
N TRP A 99 -5.68 -0.26 -21.28
CA TRP A 99 -5.67 -1.63 -20.78
C TRP A 99 -4.56 -1.86 -19.73
N PRO A 100 -4.78 -2.66 -18.67
CA PRO A 100 -3.77 -2.93 -17.63
C PRO A 100 -2.37 -3.36 -18.14
N PRO A 101 -2.23 -4.23 -19.17
CA PRO A 101 -0.91 -4.61 -19.71
C PRO A 101 -0.11 -3.46 -20.35
N VAL A 102 -0.75 -2.31 -20.63
CA VAL A 102 -0.09 -1.12 -21.16
C VAL A 102 0.71 -0.41 -20.05
N LEU A 103 0.36 -0.58 -18.77
CA LEU A 103 1.09 0.01 -17.64
C LEU A 103 2.59 -0.38 -17.62
N ASP A 104 2.90 -1.64 -17.91
CA ASP A 104 4.29 -2.13 -17.97
C ASP A 104 5.08 -1.48 -19.12
N LYS A 105 4.40 -1.02 -20.17
CA LYS A 105 5.03 -0.29 -21.28
C LYS A 105 5.20 1.19 -20.92
N LEU A 106 4.20 1.81 -20.30
CA LEU A 106 4.23 3.20 -19.84
C LEU A 106 5.30 3.42 -18.76
N SER A 107 5.40 2.53 -17.77
CA SER A 107 6.47 2.53 -16.77
C SER A 107 7.85 2.24 -17.37
N GLY A 108 7.90 1.46 -18.46
CA GLY A 108 9.06 1.35 -19.35
C GLY A 108 9.43 2.64 -20.11
N GLY A 109 8.68 3.72 -19.94
CA GLY A 109 8.88 5.03 -20.57
C GLY A 109 8.47 5.10 -22.04
N ALA A 110 7.51 4.26 -22.47
CA ALA A 110 6.87 4.38 -23.77
C ALA A 110 5.75 5.45 -23.77
N ASP A 111 5.51 6.05 -24.93
CA ASP A 111 4.33 6.89 -25.19
C ASP A 111 3.05 6.03 -25.27
N LEU A 112 1.87 6.61 -25.03
CA LEU A 112 0.61 5.89 -25.23
C LEU A 112 0.25 5.84 -26.71
N MET A 113 0.27 4.63 -27.27
CA MET A 113 -0.19 4.35 -28.62
C MET A 113 -1.72 4.28 -28.65
N LEU A 114 -2.35 4.87 -29.66
CA LEU A 114 -3.81 4.92 -29.78
C LEU A 114 -4.52 3.54 -29.76
N PRO A 115 -3.97 2.44 -30.32
CA PRO A 115 -4.58 1.12 -30.19
C PRO A 115 -4.66 0.57 -28.75
N GLY A 116 -3.93 1.17 -27.81
CA GLY A 116 -4.00 0.82 -26.38
C GLY A 116 -5.11 1.57 -25.62
N VAL A 117 -5.71 2.60 -26.21
CA VAL A 117 -6.77 3.40 -25.59
C VAL A 117 -8.08 2.64 -25.65
N VAL A 118 -8.77 2.53 -24.51
CA VAL A 118 -10.14 2.05 -24.42
C VAL A 118 -11.07 3.23 -24.66
N ILE A 119 -11.98 3.09 -25.63
CA ILE A 119 -13.05 4.06 -25.86
C ILE A 119 -14.24 3.62 -24.98
N PRO A 120 -14.63 4.39 -23.94
CA PRO A 120 -15.81 4.07 -23.15
C PRO A 120 -17.10 4.34 -23.95
N PRO A 121 -18.27 3.82 -23.52
CA PRO A 121 -19.55 4.09 -24.18
C PRO A 121 -19.90 5.58 -24.31
N SER A 122 -19.43 6.40 -23.37
CA SER A 122 -19.53 7.88 -23.38
C SER A 122 -18.66 8.57 -24.45
N GLY A 123 -17.83 7.82 -25.18
CA GLY A 123 -16.86 8.35 -26.13
C GLY A 123 -15.56 8.84 -25.49
N LEU A 124 -14.58 9.18 -26.34
CA LEU A 124 -13.32 9.80 -25.90
C LEU A 124 -13.56 11.22 -25.36
N PRO A 125 -12.87 11.64 -24.28
CA PRO A 125 -12.93 13.02 -23.81
C PRO A 125 -12.47 13.98 -24.91
N GLN A 126 -13.01 15.20 -24.95
CA GLN A 126 -12.57 16.20 -25.92
C GLN A 126 -11.21 16.77 -25.51
N LEU A 127 -10.18 16.48 -26.31
CA LEU A 127 -8.81 16.94 -26.12
C LEU A 127 -8.35 17.70 -27.35
N ASN A 128 -7.79 18.87 -27.12
CA ASN A 128 -7.03 19.61 -28.11
C ASN A 128 -5.61 19.06 -28.20
N LYS A 129 -4.94 19.29 -29.33
CA LYS A 129 -3.52 19.01 -29.46
C LYS A 129 -2.71 19.82 -28.43
N ASP A 130 -1.66 19.21 -27.90
CA ASP A 130 -0.76 19.70 -26.85
C ASP A 130 -1.44 19.98 -25.49
N GLN A 131 -2.72 19.60 -25.33
CA GLN A 131 -3.44 19.67 -24.05
C GLN A 131 -2.95 18.60 -23.06
N LEU A 132 -2.86 18.97 -21.78
CA LEU A 132 -2.54 18.05 -20.70
C LEU A 132 -3.66 17.03 -20.49
N CYS A 133 -3.28 15.77 -20.26
CA CYS A 133 -4.21 14.68 -19.99
C CYS A 133 -3.61 13.67 -19.00
N ALA A 134 -4.52 12.99 -18.30
CA ALA A 134 -4.24 11.88 -17.42
C ALA A 134 -4.53 10.55 -18.11
N ILE A 135 -3.84 9.48 -17.70
CA ILE A 135 -4.05 8.12 -18.19
C ILE A 135 -4.49 7.25 -17.02
N CYS A 136 -5.66 6.62 -17.12
CA CYS A 136 -6.24 5.73 -16.11
C CYS A 136 -6.31 4.29 -16.65
N LEU A 137 -6.46 3.31 -15.76
CA LEU A 137 -6.64 1.92 -16.18
C LEU A 137 -8.12 1.57 -16.28
N LEU A 138 -8.46 0.63 -17.16
CA LEU A 138 -9.79 0.04 -17.16
C LEU A 138 -10.10 -0.58 -15.78
N GLY A 139 -11.17 -0.11 -15.14
CA GLY A 139 -11.59 -0.53 -13.79
C GLY A 139 -11.02 0.28 -12.62
N ASN A 140 -10.18 1.30 -12.85
CA ASN A 140 -9.70 2.18 -11.76
C ASN A 140 -9.53 3.63 -12.25
N HIS A 141 -10.23 4.56 -11.61
CA HIS A 141 -10.18 5.98 -11.96
C HIS A 141 -8.89 6.69 -11.49
N ALA A 142 -8.01 6.03 -10.73
CA ALA A 142 -6.73 6.58 -10.31
C ALA A 142 -5.75 6.75 -11.50
N PRO A 143 -5.27 7.98 -11.79
CA PRO A 143 -4.33 8.17 -12.88
C PRO A 143 -2.98 7.49 -12.64
N VAL A 144 -2.59 6.63 -13.58
CA VAL A 144 -1.29 5.92 -13.57
C VAL A 144 -0.20 6.69 -14.31
N ALA A 145 -0.55 7.62 -15.20
CA ALA A 145 0.43 8.45 -15.91
C ALA A 145 -0.16 9.81 -16.32
N VAL A 146 0.73 10.76 -16.60
CA VAL A 146 0.43 12.15 -16.98
C VAL A 146 1.23 12.51 -18.23
N GLY A 147 0.57 13.13 -19.20
CA GLY A 147 1.16 13.48 -20.48
C GLY A 147 0.47 14.65 -21.17
N HIS A 148 0.80 14.86 -22.44
CA HIS A 148 0.09 15.77 -23.32
C HIS A 148 -0.31 15.07 -24.63
N ALA A 149 -1.45 15.46 -25.18
CA ALA A 149 -2.00 14.87 -26.39
C ALA A 149 -1.21 15.32 -27.64
N ILE A 150 -0.72 14.38 -28.45
CA ILE A 150 0.03 14.66 -29.70
C ILE A 150 -0.94 15.01 -30.84
N MET A 151 -2.19 14.57 -30.73
CA MET A 151 -3.27 14.67 -31.70
C MET A 151 -4.54 15.15 -30.98
N SER A 152 -5.47 15.81 -31.67
CA SER A 152 -6.79 16.10 -31.09
C SER A 152 -7.66 14.84 -31.01
N SER A 153 -8.69 14.81 -30.17
CA SER A 153 -9.63 13.67 -30.09
C SER A 153 -10.30 13.35 -31.42
N ASP A 154 -10.48 14.33 -32.29
CA ASP A 154 -11.10 14.13 -33.60
C ASP A 154 -10.08 13.60 -34.63
N ASP A 155 -8.80 13.98 -34.53
CA ASP A 155 -7.70 13.35 -35.27
C ASP A 155 -7.48 11.89 -34.81
N MET A 156 -7.61 11.61 -33.51
CA MET A 156 -7.49 10.25 -32.95
C MET A 156 -8.58 9.33 -33.53
N LYS A 157 -9.83 9.80 -33.60
CA LYS A 157 -10.94 9.09 -34.26
C LYS A 157 -10.69 8.96 -35.77
N SER A 158 -10.33 10.05 -36.45
CA SER A 158 -10.15 10.09 -37.91
C SER A 158 -8.99 9.23 -38.42
N SER A 159 -7.94 9.05 -37.61
CA SER A 159 -6.84 8.13 -37.89
C SER A 159 -7.17 6.65 -37.64
N GLY A 160 -8.39 6.35 -37.19
CA GLY A 160 -8.82 4.99 -36.83
C GLY A 160 -8.06 4.44 -35.62
N MET A 161 -7.75 5.30 -34.64
CA MET A 161 -6.97 4.98 -33.44
C MET A 161 -5.57 4.40 -33.77
N LYS A 162 -4.86 4.97 -34.76
CA LYS A 162 -3.52 4.52 -35.16
C LYS A 162 -2.45 5.58 -34.93
N GLY A 163 -1.33 5.18 -34.33
CA GLY A 163 -0.17 6.04 -34.07
C GLY A 163 0.02 6.38 -32.59
N ARG A 164 0.80 7.43 -32.30
CA ARG A 164 1.07 7.93 -30.95
C ARG A 164 0.00 8.94 -30.55
N GLY A 165 -0.73 8.66 -29.46
CA GLY A 165 -1.79 9.53 -28.96
C GLY A 165 -1.31 10.53 -27.92
N ILE A 166 -0.56 10.06 -26.91
CA ILE A 166 -0.12 10.88 -25.77
C ILE A 166 1.38 10.70 -25.57
N GLN A 167 2.13 11.81 -25.44
CA GLN A 167 3.51 11.77 -24.96
C GLN A 167 3.55 11.70 -23.43
N VAL A 168 4.23 10.68 -22.88
CA VAL A 168 4.18 10.38 -21.45
C VAL A 168 5.30 11.09 -20.67
N MET A 169 4.90 12.07 -19.86
CA MET A 169 5.81 12.89 -19.08
C MET A 169 6.15 12.24 -17.74
N HIS A 170 5.15 11.76 -17.00
CA HIS A 170 5.32 11.16 -15.69
C HIS A 170 4.45 9.90 -15.54
N CYS A 171 4.91 8.91 -14.80
CA CYS A 171 4.23 7.63 -14.62
C CYS A 171 4.39 7.10 -13.19
N TYR A 172 3.39 6.36 -12.71
CA TYR A 172 3.50 5.52 -11.52
C TYR A 172 4.73 4.59 -11.62
N LYS A 173 5.43 4.40 -10.50
CA LYS A 173 6.72 3.69 -10.39
C LYS A 173 7.91 4.33 -11.12
N ASP A 174 7.80 5.55 -11.66
CA ASP A 174 8.97 6.29 -12.17
C ASP A 174 9.82 6.94 -11.04
N SER A 175 10.95 7.56 -11.40
CA SER A 175 11.88 8.12 -10.41
C SER A 175 11.32 9.31 -9.64
N LEU A 176 10.30 10.02 -10.18
CA LEU A 176 9.65 11.13 -9.49
C LEU A 176 8.61 10.61 -8.51
N TRP A 177 7.85 9.57 -8.90
CA TRP A 177 6.99 8.84 -7.97
C TRP A 177 7.83 8.27 -6.81
N ALA A 178 8.96 7.62 -7.10
CA ALA A 178 9.82 6.98 -6.10
C ALA A 178 10.47 7.96 -5.09
N GLN A 179 10.41 9.27 -5.35
CA GLN A 179 10.86 10.32 -4.42
C GLN A 179 9.79 10.71 -3.39
N GLY A 180 8.51 10.46 -3.67
CA GLY A 180 7.41 10.74 -2.73
C GLY A 180 7.26 9.70 -1.62
N ASP A 181 6.05 9.62 -1.06
CA ASP A 181 5.69 8.66 -0.01
C ASP A 181 5.68 7.18 -0.46
N LYS A 182 5.76 6.92 -1.78
CA LYS A 182 5.73 5.59 -2.41
C LYS A 182 4.39 4.87 -2.16
N SER A 183 3.31 5.63 -1.93
CA SER A 183 1.96 5.09 -1.76
C SER A 183 1.55 4.23 -2.96
N LEU A 184 0.86 3.12 -2.67
CA LEU A 184 0.34 2.20 -3.68
C LEU A 184 -0.75 2.90 -4.50
N LEU A 185 -0.97 2.43 -5.73
CA LEU A 185 -2.04 2.96 -6.59
C LEU A 185 -3.39 2.77 -5.85
N PRO A 186 -4.12 3.84 -5.50
CA PRO A 186 -5.39 3.72 -4.83
C PRO A 186 -6.44 3.13 -5.78
N GLU A 187 -7.43 2.43 -5.23
CA GLU A 187 -8.62 2.00 -5.96
C GLU A 187 -9.65 3.13 -5.86
N ILE A 188 -9.73 3.97 -6.90
CA ILE A 188 -10.75 5.02 -6.99
C ILE A 188 -11.90 4.47 -7.86
N PRO A 189 -13.11 4.28 -7.29
CA PRO A 189 -14.27 3.83 -8.05
C PRO A 189 -14.52 4.73 -9.27
N LEU A 190 -15.00 4.12 -10.35
CA LEU A 190 -15.53 4.88 -11.47
C LEU A 190 -16.77 5.66 -10.99
N PRO A 191 -16.96 6.93 -11.37
CA PRO A 191 -18.22 7.62 -11.14
C PRO A 191 -19.33 6.83 -11.81
N GLU A 192 -20.32 6.34 -11.05
CA GLU A 192 -21.45 5.66 -11.66
C GLU A 192 -22.24 6.65 -12.54
N PRO A 193 -22.56 6.28 -13.80
CA PRO A 193 -23.43 7.11 -14.62
C PRO A 193 -24.83 7.11 -14.01
N GLY A 194 -25.21 8.22 -13.39
CA GLY A 194 -26.50 8.35 -12.71
C GLY A 194 -27.67 8.10 -13.66
N GLY A 195 -28.42 7.03 -13.39
CA GLY A 195 -29.58 6.65 -14.18
C GLY A 195 -30.07 5.24 -13.86
N ASN A 196 -30.95 5.13 -12.86
CA ASN A 196 -31.76 3.92 -12.68
C ASN A 196 -32.55 3.64 -13.97
N LEU A 197 -32.52 2.40 -14.46
CA LEU A 197 -33.70 1.65 -14.93
C LEU A 197 -33.32 0.20 -15.28
N CYS A 198 -33.90 -0.73 -14.52
CA CYS A 198 -34.27 -2.11 -14.86
C CYS A 198 -33.22 -3.12 -15.38
N GLU A 199 -33.19 -4.27 -14.69
CA GLU A 199 -32.93 -5.56 -15.33
C GLU A 199 -33.98 -5.80 -16.43
N GLU A 200 -33.55 -6.20 -17.63
CA GLU A 200 -34.05 -7.43 -18.28
C GLU A 200 -33.29 -7.78 -19.58
N ASN A 201 -32.93 -9.06 -19.65
CA ASN A 201 -32.73 -9.93 -20.81
C ASN A 201 -31.83 -9.61 -22.02
N SER A 202 -31.22 -10.69 -22.49
CA SER A 202 -30.52 -10.81 -23.77
C SER A 202 -31.50 -10.79 -24.95
N GLU A 203 -31.14 -10.14 -26.06
CA GLU A 203 -31.25 -10.71 -27.43
C GLU A 203 -30.59 -9.80 -28.50
N GLU A 204 -30.65 -10.24 -29.76
CA GLU A 204 -29.74 -9.87 -30.85
C GLU A 204 -30.37 -8.94 -31.93
N VAL A 205 -29.52 -8.24 -32.70
CA VAL A 205 -29.69 -7.95 -34.15
C VAL A 205 -30.58 -6.77 -34.67
N THR A 206 -29.90 -5.85 -35.39
CA THR A 206 -30.31 -4.99 -36.55
C THR A 206 -30.92 -3.57 -36.44
N LEU A 207 -30.58 -2.80 -37.51
CA LEU A 207 -30.91 -1.41 -37.85
C LEU A 207 -32.41 -1.14 -38.11
N SER A 208 -32.91 0.07 -37.80
CA SER A 208 -33.20 1.09 -38.84
C SER A 208 -33.73 2.45 -38.31
N THR A 209 -33.07 3.52 -38.77
CA THR A 209 -33.65 4.71 -39.46
C THR A 209 -34.88 5.47 -38.89
N GLU A 210 -34.58 6.69 -38.42
CA GLU A 210 -35.31 7.97 -38.64
C GLU A 210 -36.38 8.56 -37.69
N GLN A 211 -36.12 9.86 -37.41
CA GLN A 211 -37.04 11.01 -37.39
C GLN A 211 -37.91 11.37 -36.16
N ASN A 212 -37.32 12.26 -35.34
CA ASN A 212 -37.68 13.70 -35.24
C ASN A 212 -38.83 14.18 -34.31
N ILE A 213 -38.67 15.45 -33.87
CA ILE A 213 -39.67 16.40 -33.33
C ILE A 213 -40.18 16.20 -31.87
N THR A 214 -40.45 17.24 -31.06
CA THR A 214 -39.69 18.46 -30.64
C THR A 214 -40.38 19.07 -29.39
N LEU A 215 -39.72 20.04 -28.71
CA LEU A 215 -40.31 21.18 -27.97
C LEU A 215 -41.01 20.92 -26.59
N THR A 216 -40.41 21.39 -25.48
CA THR A 216 -40.87 22.53 -24.62
C THR A 216 -41.89 22.15 -23.51
N ASP A 217 -42.06 22.88 -22.39
CA ASP A 217 -41.57 24.23 -22.05
C ASP A 217 -41.27 24.48 -20.54
N VAL A 218 -40.44 25.51 -20.34
CA VAL A 218 -40.20 26.43 -19.20
C VAL A 218 -40.89 26.29 -17.82
N GLY A 219 -40.08 26.59 -16.78
CA GLY A 219 -40.48 27.45 -15.66
C GLY A 219 -40.72 26.77 -14.30
N GLY A 220 -40.12 27.19 -13.19
CA GLY A 220 -39.14 28.26 -12.97
C GLY A 220 -39.26 28.89 -11.56
N LEU A 221 -38.20 29.59 -11.15
CA LEU A 221 -38.11 30.53 -10.00
C LEU A 221 -37.91 29.96 -8.58
N SER A 222 -36.63 30.00 -8.17
CA SER A 222 -36.21 30.34 -6.80
C SER A 222 -36.62 31.79 -6.45
N PRO A 223 -36.57 32.24 -5.17
CA PRO A 223 -35.34 32.93 -4.77
C PRO A 223 -34.95 32.80 -3.26
N THR A 224 -33.64 32.62 -3.00
CA THR A 224 -32.71 33.48 -2.22
C THR A 224 -33.11 34.05 -0.81
N VAL A 225 -32.23 34.43 0.15
CA VAL A 225 -30.77 34.72 0.16
C VAL A 225 -30.18 34.89 1.60
N HIS A 226 -28.84 34.64 1.78
CA HIS A 226 -27.91 35.21 2.82
C HIS A 226 -28.21 35.01 4.34
N GLN A 227 -27.35 35.20 5.36
CA GLN A 227 -25.89 35.42 5.63
C GLN A 227 -25.71 35.34 7.18
N ASP A 228 -24.55 35.11 7.85
CA ASP A 228 -23.25 34.48 7.53
C ASP A 228 -22.36 34.38 8.84
N GLU A 229 -21.04 34.17 8.69
CA GLU A 229 -19.94 34.53 9.63
C GLU A 229 -19.68 33.76 10.96
N THR A 230 -18.57 33.00 10.93
CA THR A 230 -17.41 33.01 11.87
C THR A 230 -17.27 32.07 13.10
N GLU A 231 -16.02 31.61 13.26
CA GLU A 231 -15.35 30.81 14.31
C GLU A 231 -15.15 31.63 15.64
N PRO A 232 -14.46 31.18 16.75
CA PRO A 232 -13.52 30.04 16.87
C PRO A 232 -13.32 29.32 18.25
N HIS A 233 -12.33 28.39 18.25
CA HIS A 233 -11.34 28.07 19.31
C HIS A 233 -11.70 27.35 20.64
N ILE A 234 -11.23 26.09 20.73
CA ILE A 234 -10.30 25.47 21.73
C ILE A 234 -10.60 25.47 23.25
N ASP A 235 -10.68 24.23 23.76
CA ASP A 235 -10.30 23.65 25.07
C ASP A 235 -10.92 24.05 26.43
N GLU A 236 -10.83 23.02 27.28
CA GLU A 236 -10.85 22.97 28.75
C GLU A 236 -12.18 22.65 29.47
N ILE A 237 -12.05 21.84 30.52
CA ILE A 237 -13.13 21.11 31.20
C ILE A 237 -13.36 21.72 32.58
N CYS A 238 -14.61 22.03 32.92
CA CYS A 238 -15.11 21.94 34.30
C CYS A 238 -16.60 21.55 34.33
N LEU A 239 -16.99 20.79 35.35
CA LEU A 239 -18.39 20.46 35.67
C LEU A 239 -18.98 21.53 36.59
N GLU A 240 -20.29 21.78 36.51
CA GLU A 240 -21.15 22.03 37.68
C GLU A 240 -22.67 21.90 37.32
N ASP A 241 -23.18 20.67 37.50
CA ASP A 241 -24.35 20.28 38.31
C ASP A 241 -25.70 21.07 38.37
N TYR A 242 -26.79 20.29 38.19
CA TYR A 242 -28.21 20.45 38.64
C TYR A 242 -29.17 21.48 37.97
N PRO A 243 -30.52 21.29 38.05
CA PRO A 243 -31.32 20.06 38.29
C PRO A 243 -32.52 19.84 37.32
N CYS A 244 -33.19 18.71 37.56
CA CYS A 244 -34.35 18.10 36.90
C CYS A 244 -35.68 18.90 36.86
N ASP A 245 -36.50 18.68 35.81
CA ASP A 245 -37.92 18.23 35.83
C ASP A 245 -38.37 17.90 34.38
N GLY A 246 -39.45 17.19 34.04
CA GLY A 246 -40.47 16.50 34.84
C GLY A 246 -41.81 16.35 34.08
N GLY A 247 -42.16 15.14 33.59
CA GLY A 247 -43.43 14.81 32.92
C GLY A 247 -43.51 15.16 31.41
N GLY A 248 -44.37 14.53 30.58
CA GLY A 248 -45.26 13.38 30.82
C GLY A 248 -46.38 13.26 29.74
N GLU A 249 -46.44 12.11 29.05
CA GLU A 249 -47.53 11.61 28.15
C GLU A 249 -47.96 12.50 26.95
N ARG A 250 -47.92 12.04 25.69
CA ARG A 250 -48.79 11.01 25.09
C ARG A 250 -48.27 10.53 23.72
N ALA A 251 -48.73 9.37 23.29
CA ALA A 251 -48.44 8.82 21.96
C ALA A 251 -49.44 9.33 20.89
N ASP A 252 -48.92 9.54 19.67
CA ASP A 252 -49.67 9.48 18.41
C ASP A 252 -48.74 8.85 17.36
N GLU A 253 -49.21 7.80 16.67
CA GLU A 253 -48.46 7.12 15.63
C GLU A 253 -48.48 7.93 14.32
N VAL A 254 -47.33 8.40 13.85
CA VAL A 254 -47.14 8.80 12.45
C VAL A 254 -45.79 8.27 11.95
N THR A 255 -45.84 7.29 11.06
CA THR A 255 -44.68 6.79 10.32
C THR A 255 -43.98 7.92 9.56
N LYS A 256 -42.77 8.28 9.97
CA LYS A 256 -41.83 9.11 9.22
C LYS A 256 -40.56 8.32 8.97
N ASN A 257 -40.07 8.35 7.72
CA ASN A 257 -38.69 8.01 7.44
C ASN A 257 -37.83 9.14 7.99
N GLU A 258 -37.25 8.92 9.18
CA GLU A 258 -36.35 9.89 9.81
C GLU A 258 -34.96 9.79 9.18
N SER A 259 -34.44 10.93 8.72
CA SER A 259 -33.00 11.12 8.59
C SER A 259 -32.40 11.02 10.00
N LEU A 260 -31.66 9.94 10.27
CA LEU A 260 -30.94 9.74 11.54
C LEU A 260 -30.12 10.99 11.89
N SER A 261 -30.12 11.39 13.16
CA SER A 261 -29.24 12.49 13.57
C SER A 261 -27.77 12.01 13.57
N PRO A 262 -26.79 12.92 13.43
CA PRO A 262 -25.36 12.55 13.50
C PRO A 262 -24.96 11.90 14.83
N THR A 263 -25.77 12.06 15.89
CA THR A 263 -25.58 11.37 17.18
C THR A 263 -26.12 9.94 17.14
N ASP A 264 -27.25 9.69 16.47
CA ASP A 264 -27.84 8.36 16.35
C ASP A 264 -27.00 7.45 15.46
N GLU A 265 -26.40 8.00 14.40
CA GLU A 265 -25.42 7.27 13.56
C GLU A 265 -24.19 6.84 14.37
N MET A 266 -23.68 7.71 15.25
CA MET A 266 -22.52 7.40 16.11
C MET A 266 -22.88 6.41 17.23
N ASP A 267 -24.11 6.47 17.75
CA ASP A 267 -24.65 5.49 18.70
C ASP A 267 -24.79 4.10 18.05
N ALA A 268 -25.35 4.04 16.84
CA ALA A 268 -25.47 2.81 16.07
C ALA A 268 -24.09 2.19 15.77
N LEU A 269 -23.12 3.02 15.36
CA LEU A 269 -21.75 2.58 15.11
C LEU A 269 -21.07 2.05 16.39
N LEU A 270 -21.20 2.77 17.52
CA LEU A 270 -20.69 2.32 18.82
C LEU A 270 -21.29 0.97 19.23
N TYR A 271 -22.60 0.81 19.05
CA TYR A 271 -23.33 -0.42 19.38
C TYR A 271 -22.87 -1.58 18.48
N GLN A 272 -22.80 -1.38 17.16
CA GLN A 272 -22.34 -2.37 16.18
C GLN A 272 -20.91 -2.84 16.45
N CYS A 273 -19.97 -1.91 16.70
CA CYS A 273 -18.58 -2.24 17.03
C CYS A 273 -18.49 -3.02 18.35
N THR A 274 -19.34 -2.68 19.32
CA THR A 274 -19.39 -3.35 20.61
C THR A 274 -19.92 -4.78 20.48
N LEU A 275 -21.05 -4.99 19.78
CA LEU A 275 -21.59 -6.32 19.51
C LEU A 275 -20.62 -7.21 18.72
N HIS A 276 -19.95 -6.65 17.70
CA HIS A 276 -18.91 -7.38 16.98
C HIS A 276 -17.81 -7.84 17.93
N SER A 277 -17.26 -6.94 18.76
CA SER A 277 -16.16 -7.26 19.67
C SER A 277 -16.52 -8.29 20.75
N LEU A 278 -17.73 -8.24 21.32
CA LEU A 278 -18.24 -9.22 22.30
C LEU A 278 -18.47 -10.60 21.66
N LYS A 279 -18.90 -10.64 20.39
CA LYS A 279 -19.14 -11.89 19.66
C LYS A 279 -17.84 -12.55 19.20
N SER A 280 -16.95 -11.82 18.50
CA SER A 280 -15.77 -12.37 17.82
C SER A 280 -14.48 -12.34 18.65
N MET A 281 -14.21 -11.27 19.41
CA MET A 281 -12.88 -11.02 20.00
C MET A 281 -12.76 -11.41 21.48
N VAL A 282 -13.74 -11.07 22.32
CA VAL A 282 -13.64 -11.30 23.78
C VAL A 282 -13.81 -12.77 24.12
N LYS A 283 -12.83 -13.37 24.82
CA LYS A 283 -12.90 -14.75 25.34
C LYS A 283 -13.10 -14.76 26.86
N PRO A 284 -13.66 -15.84 27.45
CA PRO A 284 -13.78 -15.96 28.90
C PRO A 284 -12.44 -15.93 29.65
N SER A 285 -11.33 -16.24 28.97
CA SER A 285 -9.96 -16.14 29.49
C SER A 285 -9.49 -14.71 29.77
N ASP A 286 -10.15 -13.71 29.16
CA ASP A 286 -9.68 -12.34 29.12
C ASP A 286 -10.33 -11.48 30.22
N LEU A 287 -11.18 -12.10 31.05
CA LEU A 287 -11.94 -11.50 32.14
C LEU A 287 -11.26 -11.78 33.50
N PRO A 288 -11.22 -10.82 34.45
CA PRO A 288 -11.82 -9.49 34.38
C PRO A 288 -11.02 -8.52 33.49
N LEU A 289 -11.72 -7.84 32.57
CA LEU A 289 -11.14 -6.95 31.57
C LEU A 289 -11.34 -5.48 31.97
N LEU A 290 -10.27 -4.69 31.96
CA LEU A 290 -10.35 -3.26 32.24
C LEU A 290 -11.15 -2.52 31.15
N THR A 291 -12.15 -1.74 31.55
CA THR A 291 -13.05 -0.98 30.67
C THR A 291 -12.35 -0.14 29.60
N SER A 292 -11.25 0.54 29.96
CA SER A 292 -10.48 1.36 29.00
C SER A 292 -9.71 0.53 27.97
N ASN A 293 -9.27 -0.69 28.35
CA ASN A 293 -8.64 -1.62 27.44
C ASN A 293 -9.67 -2.28 26.51
N PHE A 294 -10.85 -2.62 27.02
CA PHE A 294 -11.97 -3.10 26.21
C PHE A 294 -12.31 -2.12 25.08
N TYR A 295 -12.53 -0.84 25.41
CA TYR A 295 -12.83 0.15 24.38
C TYR A 295 -11.69 0.30 23.35
N ARG A 296 -10.44 0.47 23.82
CA ARG A 296 -9.31 0.78 22.93
C ARG A 296 -8.85 -0.39 22.05
N SER A 297 -8.87 -1.61 22.59
CA SER A 297 -8.25 -2.78 21.94
C SER A 297 -9.23 -3.75 21.31
N TYR A 298 -10.53 -3.60 21.61
CA TYR A 298 -11.58 -4.49 21.10
C TYR A 298 -12.63 -3.68 20.33
N VAL A 299 -13.26 -2.66 20.95
CA VAL A 299 -14.33 -1.89 20.31
C VAL A 299 -13.80 -1.03 19.15
N VAL A 300 -12.73 -0.24 19.35
CA VAL A 300 -12.14 0.59 18.29
C VAL A 300 -11.55 -0.25 17.15
N SER A 301 -10.99 -1.42 17.46
CA SER A 301 -10.48 -2.37 16.45
C SER A 301 -11.57 -3.04 15.61
N CYS A 302 -12.84 -2.91 16.01
CA CYS A 302 -14.02 -3.38 15.28
C CYS A 302 -14.66 -2.30 14.39
N CYS A 303 -14.07 -1.09 14.32
CA CYS A 303 -14.59 0.02 13.52
C CYS A 303 -14.28 -0.17 12.02
N PRO A 304 -15.24 0.08 11.09
CA PRO A 304 -15.00 -0.01 9.65
C PRO A 304 -13.91 0.95 9.16
N GLU A 305 -13.19 0.55 8.10
CA GLU A 305 -12.17 1.38 7.47
C GLU A 305 -12.78 2.72 6.99
N GLY A 306 -12.15 3.84 7.37
CA GLY A 306 -12.60 5.19 7.05
C GLY A 306 -13.53 5.85 8.07
N GLN A 307 -14.05 5.12 9.07
CA GLN A 307 -14.85 5.69 10.15
C GLN A 307 -14.02 5.87 11.44
N THR A 308 -14.41 6.83 12.30
CA THR A 308 -13.73 7.08 13.58
C THR A 308 -14.73 7.15 14.72
N LEU A 309 -14.49 6.33 15.76
CA LEU A 309 -15.41 6.17 16.88
C LEU A 309 -15.07 7.12 18.04
N ASP A 310 -15.94 8.10 18.29
CA ASP A 310 -15.76 9.11 19.35
C ASP A 310 -16.93 9.11 20.36
N ILE A 311 -16.66 8.65 21.58
CA ILE A 311 -17.61 8.59 22.71
C ILE A 311 -18.17 9.99 23.07
N LYS A 312 -17.49 11.09 22.72
CA LYS A 312 -18.02 12.43 22.99
C LYS A 312 -19.17 12.83 22.05
N LYS A 313 -19.28 12.18 20.88
CA LYS A 313 -20.30 12.43 19.86
C LYS A 313 -21.54 11.52 20.00
N THR A 314 -21.44 10.48 20.83
CA THR A 314 -22.56 9.58 21.17
C THR A 314 -23.45 10.20 22.26
N SER A 315 -24.70 9.75 22.34
CA SER A 315 -25.70 10.21 23.31
C SER A 315 -25.22 10.02 24.77
N TYR A 316 -24.43 8.97 25.01
CA TYR A 316 -23.90 8.60 26.32
C TYR A 316 -22.85 9.59 26.86
N LYS A 317 -22.06 10.23 25.98
CA LYS A 317 -20.96 11.19 26.28
C LYS A 317 -19.83 10.68 27.20
N LYS A 318 -19.98 9.50 27.84
CA LYS A 318 -19.05 8.85 28.77
C LYS A 318 -19.17 7.32 28.64
N LEU A 319 -18.02 6.63 28.61
CA LEU A 319 -17.96 5.16 28.46
C LEU A 319 -18.70 4.40 29.57
N SER A 320 -18.56 4.81 30.83
CA SER A 320 -19.25 4.14 31.95
C SER A 320 -20.77 4.21 31.84
N LYS A 321 -21.36 5.27 31.27
CA LYS A 321 -22.81 5.35 31.02
C LYS A 321 -23.27 4.33 29.95
N PHE A 322 -22.48 4.16 28.89
CA PHE A 322 -22.76 3.17 27.86
C PHE A 322 -22.63 1.73 28.38
N LEU A 323 -21.60 1.44 29.18
CA LEU A 323 -21.44 0.12 29.80
C LEU A 323 -22.50 -0.17 30.88
N GLN A 324 -22.97 0.85 31.60
CA GLN A 324 -24.13 0.72 32.50
C GLN A 324 -25.43 0.39 31.75
N LYS A 325 -25.63 0.92 30.53
CA LYS A 325 -26.74 0.50 29.66
C LYS A 325 -26.61 -0.98 29.26
N LEU A 326 -25.46 -1.39 28.72
CA LEU A 326 -25.19 -2.79 28.37
C LEU A 326 -25.27 -3.75 29.57
N HIS A 327 -25.00 -3.26 30.78
CA HIS A 327 -25.22 -3.97 32.02
C HIS A 327 -26.72 -4.17 32.33
N SER A 328 -27.52 -3.10 32.24
CA SER A 328 -28.97 -3.19 32.44
C SER A 328 -29.69 -4.02 31.36
N GLU A 329 -29.15 -4.06 30.14
CA GLU A 329 -29.62 -4.89 29.04
C GLU A 329 -29.10 -6.34 29.12
N GLY A 330 -28.20 -6.66 30.06
CA GLY A 330 -27.74 -8.02 30.31
C GLY A 330 -26.69 -8.56 29.34
N PHE A 331 -26.00 -7.71 28.56
CA PHE A 331 -24.90 -8.13 27.69
C PHE A 331 -23.60 -8.45 28.46
N LEU A 332 -23.35 -7.75 29.58
CA LEU A 332 -22.10 -7.83 30.34
C LEU A 332 -22.28 -7.43 31.81
N GLU A 333 -21.35 -7.85 32.68
CA GLU A 333 -21.34 -7.49 34.11
C GLU A 333 -20.16 -6.55 34.42
N VAL A 334 -20.41 -5.42 35.07
CA VAL A 334 -19.40 -4.39 35.38
C VAL A 334 -19.26 -4.25 36.88
N ARG A 335 -18.02 -4.23 37.38
CA ARG A 335 -17.71 -4.00 38.79
C ARG A 335 -16.69 -2.88 38.93
N GLU A 336 -17.02 -1.88 39.74
CA GLU A 336 -16.07 -0.86 40.19
C GLU A 336 -15.26 -1.43 41.37
N GLU A 337 -13.95 -1.61 41.18
CA GLU A 337 -13.08 -2.21 42.22
C GLU A 337 -12.33 -1.13 43.04
N LYS A 338 -12.12 0.04 42.43
CA LYS A 338 -11.58 1.27 43.03
C LYS A 338 -12.32 2.46 42.44
N LYS A 339 -12.52 3.53 43.22
CA LYS A 339 -13.20 4.76 42.77
C LYS A 339 -12.68 5.22 41.40
N GLY A 340 -13.53 5.15 40.37
CA GLY A 340 -13.23 5.55 38.99
C GLY A 340 -12.54 4.49 38.11
N VAL A 341 -12.49 3.21 38.51
CA VAL A 341 -11.90 2.12 37.71
C VAL A 341 -12.86 0.94 37.58
N ASP A 342 -13.55 0.90 36.45
CA ASP A 342 -14.53 -0.13 36.07
C ASP A 342 -13.85 -1.34 35.39
N PHE A 343 -14.24 -2.56 35.80
CA PHE A 343 -13.86 -3.81 35.15
C PHE A 343 -15.08 -4.57 34.64
N ILE A 344 -14.99 -5.13 33.44
CA ILE A 344 -15.95 -6.09 32.89
C ILE A 344 -15.60 -7.48 33.45
N THR A 345 -16.54 -8.12 34.14
CA THR A 345 -16.34 -9.35 34.91
C THR A 345 -16.99 -10.58 34.28
N ALA A 346 -18.10 -10.40 33.56
CA ALA A 346 -18.75 -11.44 32.75
C ALA A 346 -19.26 -10.84 31.42
N VAL A 347 -19.42 -11.68 30.40
CA VAL A 347 -20.04 -11.34 29.11
C VAL A 347 -21.02 -12.45 28.73
N HIS A 348 -22.28 -12.09 28.52
CA HIS A 348 -23.39 -13.02 28.33
C HIS A 348 -23.65 -13.27 26.85
N LYS A 349 -22.92 -14.23 26.26
CA LYS A 349 -22.98 -14.53 24.82
C LYS A 349 -24.31 -15.14 24.33
N ASP A 350 -25.21 -15.49 25.24
CA ASP A 350 -26.53 -16.04 24.93
C ASP A 350 -27.62 -14.97 24.66
N HIS A 351 -27.28 -13.67 24.78
CA HIS A 351 -28.23 -12.58 24.53
C HIS A 351 -28.85 -12.64 23.11
N PRO A 352 -30.17 -12.44 22.93
CA PRO A 352 -30.84 -12.53 21.64
C PRO A 352 -30.17 -11.71 20.53
N ASP A 353 -29.77 -10.47 20.83
CA ASP A 353 -29.16 -9.57 19.84
C ASP A 353 -27.72 -9.97 19.48
N LEU A 354 -26.97 -10.57 20.40
CA LEU A 354 -25.67 -11.17 20.08
C LEU A 354 -25.83 -12.42 19.20
N ARG A 355 -26.93 -13.17 19.34
CA ARG A 355 -27.24 -14.31 18.48
C ARG A 355 -27.64 -13.86 17.06
N SER A 356 -28.52 -12.87 16.94
CA SER A 356 -29.00 -12.34 15.65
C SER A 356 -27.96 -11.49 14.90
N PHE A 357 -26.99 -10.88 15.58
CA PHE A 357 -25.95 -10.06 14.95
C PHE A 357 -25.11 -10.82 13.91
N ILE A 358 -25.20 -10.42 12.64
CA ILE A 358 -24.37 -10.97 11.56
C ILE A 358 -23.05 -10.19 11.51
N VAL A 359 -21.93 -10.91 11.61
CA VAL A 359 -20.60 -10.32 11.46
C VAL A 359 -20.35 -9.98 9.99
N PRO A 360 -19.95 -8.72 9.65
CA PRO A 360 -19.59 -8.37 8.28
C PRO A 360 -18.43 -9.23 7.76
N ALA A 361 -18.54 -9.73 6.53
CA ALA A 361 -17.68 -10.76 5.94
C ALA A 361 -16.22 -10.34 5.61
N SER A 362 -15.72 -9.26 6.22
CA SER A 362 -14.34 -8.78 6.11
C SER A 362 -13.39 -9.40 7.15
N THR A 363 -13.87 -10.33 7.98
CA THR A 363 -13.09 -11.01 9.04
C THR A 363 -13.23 -12.53 9.04
N ASP A 364 -13.48 -13.15 7.88
CA ASP A 364 -13.50 -14.60 7.76
C ASP A 364 -12.07 -15.19 7.67
N GLY A 365 -11.57 -15.57 8.83
CA GLY A 365 -10.33 -16.31 8.97
C GLY A 365 -10.28 -16.99 10.33
N PHE A 366 -11.04 -18.08 10.52
CA PHE A 366 -10.74 -19.27 11.35
C PHE A 366 -12.00 -20.11 11.58
N SER A 367 -12.35 -20.98 10.62
CA SER A 367 -13.17 -22.17 10.89
C SER A 367 -12.25 -23.37 11.15
N ALA A 368 -12.46 -24.07 12.26
CA ALA A 368 -11.50 -25.02 12.81
C ALA A 368 -11.67 -26.46 12.29
N SER A 369 -10.56 -27.16 12.05
CA SER A 369 -10.44 -28.62 12.13
C SER A 369 -8.98 -29.08 12.18
N GLY A 370 -8.61 -29.85 13.21
CA GLY A 370 -7.46 -30.78 13.16
C GLY A 370 -6.07 -30.27 13.61
N VAL A 371 -5.86 -30.13 14.93
CA VAL A 371 -4.64 -30.47 15.70
C VAL A 371 -3.31 -30.53 14.90
N SER A 372 -2.33 -29.65 15.13
CA SER A 372 -1.43 -29.78 16.30
C SER A 372 -0.57 -28.54 16.62
N ASN A 373 -0.53 -28.21 17.92
CA ASN A 373 0.49 -27.49 18.72
C ASN A 373 1.23 -26.22 18.24
N GLU A 374 1.27 -25.25 19.17
CA GLU A 374 2.21 -24.13 19.32
C GLU A 374 2.12 -22.96 18.32
N ALA A 375 1.11 -22.11 18.51
CA ALA A 375 1.10 -20.72 18.07
C ALA A 375 0.99 -19.77 19.28
N SER A 376 2.12 -19.38 19.86
CA SER A 376 2.20 -18.15 20.66
C SER A 376 2.16 -16.96 19.71
N ALA A 377 1.45 -15.88 20.10
CA ALA A 377 1.11 -14.73 19.25
C ALA A 377 2.19 -14.35 18.22
N THR A 378 1.95 -14.69 16.96
CA THR A 378 2.86 -14.37 15.86
C THR A 378 2.79 -12.89 15.54
N HIS A 379 3.67 -12.12 16.19
CA HIS A 379 4.31 -10.99 15.53
C HIS A 379 4.66 -11.41 14.10
N SER A 380 4.15 -10.70 13.10
CA SER A 380 4.40 -11.00 11.69
C SER A 380 5.90 -10.91 11.41
N GLN A 381 6.57 -12.06 11.40
CA GLN A 381 8.01 -12.15 11.15
C GLN A 381 8.31 -11.90 9.68
N LEU A 382 9.52 -11.43 9.41
CA LEU A 382 10.07 -11.34 8.05
C LEU A 382 10.08 -12.73 7.38
N GLU A 383 9.23 -12.94 6.38
CA GLU A 383 9.26 -14.17 5.57
C GLU A 383 10.28 -14.01 4.44
N VAL A 384 11.16 -14.99 4.28
CA VAL A 384 12.17 -15.02 3.22
C VAL A 384 12.00 -16.32 2.43
N ARG A 385 11.53 -16.21 1.19
CA ARG A 385 11.40 -17.36 0.28
C ARG A 385 12.62 -17.43 -0.64
N LEU A 386 13.14 -18.64 -0.82
CA LEU A 386 14.23 -18.91 -1.76
C LEU A 386 13.62 -19.20 -3.14
N MET A 387 14.03 -18.41 -4.13
CA MET A 387 13.48 -18.43 -5.48
C MET A 387 14.57 -18.85 -6.48
N ASN A 388 14.20 -19.72 -7.42
CA ASN A 388 15.08 -20.18 -8.49
C ASN A 388 14.58 -19.63 -9.83
N GLY A 389 15.42 -18.84 -10.49
CA GLY A 389 15.13 -18.24 -11.79
C GLY A 389 15.50 -19.18 -12.93
N VAL A 390 14.59 -19.39 -13.88
CA VAL A 390 14.75 -20.33 -14.99
C VAL A 390 15.89 -19.89 -15.93
N SER A 391 16.99 -20.67 -15.92
CA SER A 391 18.12 -20.55 -16.84
C SER A 391 17.81 -21.21 -18.18
N ALA A 392 18.60 -20.90 -19.21
CA ALA A 392 18.39 -21.43 -20.56
C ALA A 392 18.51 -22.97 -20.60
N ASP A 393 19.51 -23.50 -19.91
CA ASP A 393 19.85 -24.93 -19.84
C ASP A 393 18.69 -25.77 -19.23
N MET A 394 17.91 -25.17 -18.32
CA MET A 394 16.77 -25.83 -17.66
C MET A 394 15.45 -25.72 -18.43
N LEU A 395 15.40 -24.98 -19.55
CA LEU A 395 14.16 -24.77 -20.32
C LEU A 395 13.53 -26.07 -20.86
N PRO A 396 14.29 -27.03 -21.45
CA PRO A 396 13.68 -28.24 -22.01
C PRO A 396 12.89 -29.04 -20.97
N ILE A 397 13.40 -29.07 -19.73
CA ILE A 397 12.84 -29.80 -18.59
C ILE A 397 11.60 -29.08 -18.05
N LEU A 398 11.70 -27.76 -17.83
CA LEU A 398 10.67 -26.99 -17.14
C LEU A 398 9.50 -26.55 -18.04
N LYS A 399 9.69 -26.53 -19.36
CA LYS A 399 8.64 -26.20 -20.35
C LYS A 399 7.43 -27.15 -20.27
N VAL A 400 7.62 -28.41 -19.89
CA VAL A 400 6.53 -29.40 -19.67
C VAL A 400 5.59 -28.99 -18.51
N SER A 401 6.07 -28.13 -17.62
CA SER A 401 5.29 -27.56 -16.51
C SER A 401 4.83 -26.11 -16.77
N GLY A 402 5.01 -25.60 -17.99
CA GLY A 402 4.55 -24.27 -18.41
C GLY A 402 5.50 -23.11 -18.13
N TYR A 403 6.67 -23.36 -17.52
CA TYR A 403 7.63 -22.30 -17.17
C TYR A 403 8.48 -21.85 -18.37
N GLY A 404 8.64 -20.53 -18.51
CA GLY A 404 9.45 -19.85 -19.50
C GLY A 404 10.79 -19.31 -18.96
N LYS A 405 11.58 -18.69 -19.85
CA LYS A 405 12.91 -18.16 -19.51
C LYS A 405 12.80 -16.89 -18.69
N GLY A 406 13.35 -16.91 -17.48
CA GLY A 406 13.33 -15.77 -16.56
C GLY A 406 12.18 -15.80 -15.54
N ASP A 407 11.31 -16.80 -15.60
CA ASP A 407 10.32 -17.08 -14.56
C ASP A 407 11.03 -17.47 -13.25
N TRP A 408 10.33 -17.29 -12.12
CA TRP A 408 10.82 -17.60 -10.79
C TRP A 408 9.91 -18.62 -10.11
N LEU A 409 10.51 -19.62 -9.49
CA LEU A 409 9.80 -20.72 -8.86
C LEU A 409 10.46 -21.13 -7.54
N THR A 410 9.66 -21.62 -6.60
CA THR A 410 10.12 -22.06 -5.28
C THR A 410 10.89 -23.39 -5.38
N HIS A 411 11.56 -23.80 -4.31
CA HIS A 411 12.21 -25.12 -4.27
C HIS A 411 11.19 -26.27 -4.41
N GLU A 412 9.98 -26.11 -3.88
CA GLU A 412 8.89 -27.08 -4.00
C GLU A 412 8.38 -27.19 -5.44
N ALA A 413 8.04 -26.05 -6.07
CA ALA A 413 7.61 -26.00 -7.46
C ALA A 413 8.68 -26.53 -8.43
N LEU A 414 9.98 -26.32 -8.13
CA LEU A 414 11.08 -26.93 -8.89
C LEU A 414 11.04 -28.47 -8.82
N ARG A 415 10.85 -29.02 -7.61
CA ARG A 415 10.81 -30.46 -7.40
C ARG A 415 9.60 -31.08 -8.08
N GLU A 416 8.44 -30.45 -8.00
CA GLU A 416 7.23 -30.90 -8.70
C GLU A 416 7.43 -30.88 -10.22
N ALA A 417 7.92 -29.78 -10.79
CA ALA A 417 8.14 -29.65 -12.23
C ALA A 417 9.15 -30.68 -12.78
N VAL A 418 10.26 -30.90 -12.06
CA VAL A 418 11.28 -31.91 -12.43
C VAL A 418 10.75 -33.33 -12.24
N THR A 419 9.97 -33.60 -11.18
CA THR A 419 9.33 -34.91 -10.97
C THR A 419 8.30 -35.22 -12.05
N LYS A 420 7.51 -34.22 -12.47
CA LYS A 420 6.55 -34.33 -13.56
C LYS A 420 7.25 -34.63 -14.89
N TYR A 421 8.39 -34.01 -15.16
CA TYR A 421 9.22 -34.32 -16.34
C TYR A 421 9.74 -35.76 -16.32
N ILE A 422 10.38 -36.18 -15.22
CA ILE A 422 10.99 -37.51 -15.10
C ILE A 422 9.94 -38.62 -15.20
N LYS A 423 8.77 -38.44 -14.56
CA LYS A 423 7.67 -39.41 -14.66
C LYS A 423 6.93 -39.36 -15.99
N GLY A 424 6.83 -38.20 -16.64
CA GLY A 424 6.16 -38.07 -17.94
C GLY A 424 6.94 -38.64 -19.13
N ASN A 425 8.23 -38.92 -18.93
CA ASN A 425 9.14 -39.53 -19.91
C ASN A 425 9.64 -40.92 -19.47
N ASP A 426 9.02 -41.52 -18.43
CA ASP A 426 9.38 -42.84 -17.86
C ASP A 426 10.88 -43.01 -17.50
N LEU A 427 11.52 -41.93 -17.06
CA LEU A 427 12.97 -41.88 -16.77
C LEU A 427 13.36 -42.40 -15.37
N THR A 428 12.42 -43.02 -14.65
CA THR A 428 12.71 -43.65 -13.34
C THR A 428 13.22 -45.07 -13.59
N ASP A 429 14.32 -45.44 -12.93
CA ASP A 429 14.94 -46.74 -13.15
C ASP A 429 14.08 -47.90 -12.62
N GLU A 430 13.84 -48.91 -13.46
CA GLU A 430 12.95 -50.05 -13.17
C GLU A 430 13.51 -50.96 -12.05
N GLU A 431 14.82 -51.16 -12.00
CA GLU A 431 15.47 -51.98 -10.97
C GLU A 431 15.61 -51.23 -9.63
N ASN A 432 15.79 -49.91 -9.67
CA ASN A 432 16.01 -49.10 -8.48
C ASN A 432 15.31 -47.73 -8.56
N PRO A 433 14.10 -47.56 -7.98
CA PRO A 433 13.32 -46.32 -8.08
C PRO A 433 13.95 -45.09 -7.39
N ARG A 434 15.11 -45.24 -6.73
CA ARG A 434 15.93 -44.12 -6.22
C ARG A 434 16.87 -43.51 -7.27
N MET A 435 17.01 -44.16 -8.43
CA MET A 435 17.80 -43.71 -9.57
C MET A 435 16.91 -43.15 -10.68
N VAL A 436 17.46 -42.20 -11.42
CA VAL A 436 16.87 -41.56 -12.60
C VAL A 436 17.84 -41.76 -13.75
N ASN A 437 17.34 -42.31 -14.84
CA ASN A 437 18.07 -42.47 -16.10
C ASN A 437 18.09 -41.12 -16.82
N LEU A 438 19.28 -40.65 -17.22
CA LEU A 438 19.42 -39.34 -17.85
C LEU A 438 19.15 -39.43 -19.34
N ASP A 439 18.08 -38.77 -19.79
CA ASP A 439 17.87 -38.48 -21.21
C ASP A 439 18.81 -37.36 -21.69
N GLY A 440 18.83 -37.11 -23.01
CA GLY A 440 19.67 -36.06 -23.61
C GLY A 440 19.51 -34.69 -22.93
N PRO A 441 18.26 -34.18 -22.76
CA PRO A 441 18.00 -32.93 -22.05
C PRO A 441 18.47 -32.87 -20.59
N LEU A 442 18.22 -33.89 -19.76
CA LEU A 442 18.71 -33.92 -18.39
C LEU A 442 20.24 -34.05 -18.34
N HIS A 443 20.85 -34.80 -19.26
CA HIS A 443 22.29 -34.94 -19.34
C HIS A 443 22.97 -33.60 -19.67
N GLU A 444 22.53 -32.94 -20.75
CA GLU A 444 23.05 -31.64 -21.19
C GLU A 444 22.86 -30.57 -20.11
N ALA A 445 21.72 -30.56 -19.43
CA ALA A 445 21.44 -29.61 -18.36
C ALA A 445 22.27 -29.89 -17.08
N LEU A 446 22.42 -31.14 -16.64
CA LEU A 446 22.89 -31.46 -15.28
C LEU A 446 24.35 -31.94 -15.18
N ILE A 447 24.92 -32.43 -16.28
CA ILE A 447 26.30 -32.97 -16.29
C ILE A 447 27.28 -31.88 -16.73
N ASN A 448 28.43 -31.80 -16.05
CA ASN A 448 29.52 -30.91 -16.47
C ASN A 448 30.38 -31.61 -17.53
N ARG A 449 30.92 -30.86 -18.49
CA ARG A 449 31.83 -31.40 -19.52
C ARG A 449 33.06 -32.13 -18.96
N SER A 450 33.43 -31.85 -17.70
CA SER A 450 34.51 -32.52 -16.96
C SER A 450 34.15 -33.88 -16.38
N GLU A 451 32.86 -34.23 -16.29
CA GLU A 451 32.37 -35.47 -15.64
C GLU A 451 32.14 -36.62 -16.65
N GLY A 452 32.25 -36.34 -17.96
CA GLY A 452 32.05 -37.34 -19.01
C GLY A 452 30.59 -37.73 -19.19
N TYR A 453 30.34 -38.97 -19.60
CA TYR A 453 28.99 -39.51 -19.76
C TYR A 453 28.54 -40.20 -18.47
N VAL A 454 27.48 -39.66 -17.84
CA VAL A 454 26.81 -40.27 -16.68
C VAL A 454 25.43 -40.76 -17.13
N GLU A 455 25.16 -42.06 -16.98
CA GLU A 455 23.91 -42.68 -17.42
C GLU A 455 22.77 -42.51 -16.39
N LYS A 456 23.09 -42.63 -15.09
CA LYS A 456 22.10 -42.62 -14.00
C LYS A 456 22.54 -41.68 -12.87
N LEU A 457 21.61 -40.91 -12.31
CA LEU A 457 21.80 -40.10 -11.11
C LEU A 457 20.77 -40.45 -10.04
N ARG A 458 21.07 -40.15 -8.77
CA ARG A 458 20.08 -40.22 -7.68
C ARG A 458 19.17 -39.00 -7.69
N TRP A 459 17.92 -39.15 -7.26
CA TRP A 459 16.94 -38.06 -7.18
C TRP A 459 17.44 -36.81 -6.42
N ASP A 460 18.14 -36.99 -5.29
CA ASP A 460 18.73 -35.90 -4.51
C ASP A 460 19.80 -35.13 -5.30
N GLN A 461 20.64 -35.86 -6.03
CA GLN A 461 21.67 -35.29 -6.90
C GLN A 461 21.06 -34.55 -8.09
N VAL A 462 19.98 -35.07 -8.69
CA VAL A 462 19.21 -34.39 -9.74
C VAL A 462 18.69 -33.04 -9.22
N PHE A 463 17.93 -33.03 -8.13
CA PHE A 463 17.39 -31.77 -7.57
C PHE A 463 18.51 -30.78 -7.18
N SER A 464 19.60 -31.27 -6.59
CA SER A 464 20.75 -30.42 -6.22
C SER A 464 21.45 -29.81 -7.45
N ARG A 465 21.60 -30.57 -8.55
CA ARG A 465 22.18 -30.09 -9.81
C ARG A 465 21.24 -29.11 -10.52
N CYS A 466 19.93 -29.39 -10.59
CA CYS A 466 18.93 -28.46 -11.11
C CYS A 466 19.01 -27.12 -10.39
N ASN A 467 18.96 -27.13 -9.04
CA ASN A 467 19.05 -25.92 -8.23
C ASN A 467 20.38 -25.17 -8.40
N GLY A 468 21.49 -25.88 -8.68
CA GLY A 468 22.80 -25.29 -8.97
C GLY A 468 22.94 -24.66 -10.36
N ARG A 469 22.15 -25.11 -11.35
CA ARG A 469 22.09 -24.58 -12.73
C ARG A 469 21.14 -23.40 -12.90
N MET A 470 20.24 -23.17 -11.93
CA MET A 470 19.28 -22.07 -11.97
C MET A 470 19.86 -20.78 -11.39
N THR A 471 19.24 -19.64 -11.74
CA THR A 471 19.64 -18.34 -11.17
C THR A 471 19.12 -18.24 -9.74
N ALA A 472 20.00 -18.34 -8.75
CA ALA A 472 19.60 -18.14 -7.35
C ALA A 472 19.02 -16.73 -7.13
N GLY A 473 17.93 -16.65 -6.39
CA GLY A 473 17.27 -15.42 -5.97
C GLY A 473 16.56 -15.58 -4.63
N HIS A 474 16.00 -14.49 -4.15
CA HIS A 474 15.24 -14.45 -2.91
C HIS A 474 14.08 -13.47 -3.02
N GLU A 475 12.96 -13.82 -2.42
CA GLU A 475 11.82 -12.96 -2.18
C GLU A 475 11.76 -12.65 -0.69
N ILE A 476 11.56 -11.38 -0.35
CA ILE A 476 11.39 -10.91 1.03
C ILE A 476 10.00 -10.30 1.12
N ILE A 477 9.21 -10.83 2.05
CA ILE A 477 7.87 -10.35 2.36
C ILE A 477 7.97 -9.64 3.70
N LEU A 478 7.74 -8.33 3.65
CA LEU A 478 7.81 -7.47 4.81
C LEU A 478 6.52 -7.60 5.66
N PRO A 479 6.60 -7.39 6.98
CA PRO A 479 5.42 -7.28 7.84
C PRO A 479 4.37 -6.32 7.25
N GLY A 480 3.15 -6.81 7.03
CA GLY A 480 2.04 -6.03 6.44
C GLY A 480 1.97 -6.03 4.90
N GLN A 481 2.93 -6.62 4.19
CA GLN A 481 2.85 -6.78 2.74
C GLN A 481 2.01 -8.02 2.37
N ARG A 482 1.08 -7.90 1.41
CA ARG A 482 0.39 -9.07 0.80
C ARG A 482 1.43 -10.04 0.25
N SER A 483 1.10 -11.33 0.13
CA SER A 483 2.00 -12.50 0.01
C SER A 483 2.94 -12.59 -1.22
N VAL A 484 3.16 -11.49 -1.93
CA VAL A 484 4.09 -11.30 -3.06
C VAL A 484 5.10 -10.21 -2.69
N GLY A 485 6.34 -10.63 -2.49
CA GLY A 485 7.49 -9.77 -2.20
C GLY A 485 8.20 -9.29 -3.47
N GLN A 486 9.22 -8.45 -3.30
CA GLN A 486 10.09 -8.10 -4.43
C GLN A 486 11.17 -9.17 -4.61
N ILE A 487 11.13 -9.90 -5.73
CA ILE A 487 12.15 -10.89 -6.08
C ILE A 487 13.47 -10.19 -6.44
N ARG A 488 14.54 -10.54 -5.74
CA ARG A 488 15.91 -10.02 -5.98
C ARG A 488 16.83 -11.15 -6.43
N LYS A 489 17.71 -10.85 -7.40
CA LYS A 489 18.71 -11.79 -7.92
C LYS A 489 19.87 -11.96 -6.93
N GLY A 490 20.43 -13.16 -6.87
CA GLY A 490 21.53 -13.54 -6.00
C GLY A 490 21.08 -14.10 -4.65
N LYS A 491 22.03 -14.66 -3.90
CA LYS A 491 21.80 -15.15 -2.53
C LYS A 491 21.60 -13.97 -1.58
N LEU A 492 20.57 -14.03 -0.73
CA LEU A 492 20.36 -13.04 0.33
C LEU A 492 21.62 -12.92 1.20
N GLN A 493 22.19 -11.72 1.25
CA GLN A 493 23.32 -11.42 2.13
C GLN A 493 22.79 -11.07 3.52
N PRO A 494 23.39 -11.60 4.60
CA PRO A 494 23.06 -11.18 5.95
C PRO A 494 23.47 -9.72 6.18
N ILE A 495 22.77 -9.04 7.10
CA ILE A 495 23.19 -7.76 7.64
C ILE A 495 24.53 -7.97 8.33
N GLN A 496 25.56 -7.27 7.89
CA GLN A 496 26.92 -7.45 8.40
C GLN A 496 27.31 -6.28 9.30
N ILE A 497 27.58 -6.57 10.56
CA ILE A 497 28.06 -5.61 11.55
C ILE A 497 29.57 -5.80 11.71
N LYS A 498 30.34 -4.71 11.60
CA LYS A 498 31.79 -4.67 11.77
C LYS A 498 32.18 -3.62 12.80
N LEU A 499 33.26 -3.85 13.53
CA LEU A 499 33.90 -2.86 14.39
C LEU A 499 35.23 -2.43 13.76
N GLU A 500 35.34 -1.16 13.38
CA GLU A 500 36.54 -0.58 12.78
C GLU A 500 37.14 0.49 13.70
N LYS A 501 38.46 0.73 13.60
CA LYS A 501 39.13 1.84 14.29
C LYS A 501 39.39 2.97 13.29
N LYS A 502 38.77 4.13 13.47
CA LYS A 502 39.00 5.30 12.59
C LYS A 502 40.30 6.03 12.89
N SER A 503 40.63 6.24 14.17
CA SER A 503 41.88 6.89 14.60
C SER A 503 42.10 6.69 16.09
N GLY A 504 43.31 6.28 16.49
CA GLY A 504 43.66 5.97 17.89
C GLY A 504 42.68 4.97 18.52
N ASN A 505 42.16 5.30 19.70
CA ASN A 505 41.17 4.49 20.41
C ASN A 505 39.70 4.72 19.97
N LYS A 506 39.44 5.54 18.94
CA LYS A 506 38.09 5.79 18.43
C LYS A 506 37.63 4.63 17.54
N ASN A 507 36.72 3.82 18.07
CA ASN A 507 36.06 2.75 17.35
C ASN A 507 34.77 3.28 16.71
N VAL A 508 34.39 2.71 15.56
CA VAL A 508 33.10 2.90 14.90
C VAL A 508 32.45 1.54 14.63
N THR A 509 31.13 1.52 14.60
CA THR A 509 30.34 0.36 14.19
C THR A 509 29.86 0.60 12.76
N VAL A 510 30.22 -0.29 11.84
CA VAL A 510 29.86 -0.25 10.41
C VAL A 510 28.83 -1.32 10.14
N ILE A 511 27.74 -0.97 9.46
CA ILE A 511 26.57 -1.81 9.26
C ILE A 511 26.26 -1.84 7.76
N GLN A 512 26.21 -3.04 7.18
CA GLN A 512 26.13 -3.29 5.74
C GLN A 512 24.93 -4.20 5.41
N ASN A 513 24.46 -4.16 4.16
CA ASN A 513 23.38 -5.01 3.63
C ASN A 513 22.00 -4.84 4.31
N ILE A 514 21.61 -3.63 4.69
CA ILE A 514 20.28 -3.36 5.30
C ILE A 514 19.15 -3.19 4.25
N GLU A 515 19.48 -2.67 3.06
CA GLU A 515 18.53 -2.39 1.96
C GLU A 515 17.78 -3.63 1.39
N PRO A 516 18.33 -4.87 1.42
CA PRO A 516 17.57 -6.10 1.16
C PRO A 516 16.36 -6.27 2.09
N TYR A 517 16.49 -5.93 3.37
CA TYR A 517 15.50 -6.18 4.41
C TYR A 517 14.41 -5.09 4.50
N GLY A 518 14.23 -4.29 3.45
CA GLY A 518 13.28 -3.17 3.42
C GLY A 518 13.68 -1.95 4.25
N ILE A 519 14.84 -1.98 4.91
CA ILE A 519 15.31 -0.88 5.77
C ILE A 519 15.91 0.24 4.91
N GLU A 520 15.34 1.45 4.99
CA GLU A 520 15.92 2.64 4.35
C GLU A 520 17.14 3.15 5.15
N PRO A 521 18.34 3.28 4.54
CA PRO A 521 19.56 3.67 5.26
C PRO A 521 19.50 5.02 5.97
N LYS A 522 18.69 5.96 5.46
CA LYS A 522 18.51 7.30 6.06
C LYS A 522 17.76 7.26 7.38
N ASP A 523 16.59 6.62 7.38
CA ASP A 523 15.79 6.43 8.59
C ASP A 523 16.56 5.60 9.63
N PHE A 524 17.21 4.52 9.20
CA PHE A 524 18.05 3.69 10.07
C PHE A 524 19.20 4.47 10.70
N ALA A 525 19.93 5.29 9.93
CA ALA A 525 21.01 6.14 10.44
C ALA A 525 20.48 7.19 11.43
N HIS A 526 19.33 7.81 11.14
CA HIS A 526 18.69 8.77 12.03
C HIS A 526 18.27 8.14 13.37
N ARG A 527 17.60 6.98 13.34
CA ARG A 527 17.20 6.23 14.55
C ARG A 527 18.40 5.79 15.39
N LEU A 528 19.47 5.31 14.75
CA LEU A 528 20.72 5.00 15.42
C LEU A 528 21.34 6.25 16.08
N GLN A 529 21.35 7.40 15.38
CA GLN A 529 21.87 8.64 15.92
C GLN A 529 21.10 9.14 17.14
N VAL A 530 19.77 9.12 17.09
CA VAL A 530 18.90 9.52 18.21
C VAL A 530 19.03 8.55 19.37
N GLY A 531 18.91 7.24 19.13
CA GLY A 531 18.88 6.23 20.19
C GLY A 531 20.22 5.99 20.91
N VAL A 532 21.34 6.28 20.24
CA VAL A 532 22.70 6.17 20.82
C VAL A 532 23.23 7.53 21.27
N ALA A 533 22.59 8.65 20.89
CA ALA A 533 23.10 10.01 21.02
C ALA A 533 24.53 10.19 20.43
N ALA A 534 24.77 9.58 19.26
CA ALA A 534 26.09 9.58 18.60
C ALA A 534 25.97 9.88 17.10
N SER A 535 26.99 10.54 16.53
CA SER A 535 27.02 10.84 15.09
C SER A 535 26.97 9.56 14.25
N SER A 536 26.02 9.53 13.31
CA SER A 536 25.92 8.54 12.24
C SER A 536 26.32 9.17 10.90
N THR A 537 26.81 8.35 9.96
CA THR A 537 27.15 8.75 8.60
C THR A 537 26.87 7.62 7.63
N ILE A 538 26.38 7.93 6.43
CA ILE A 538 26.09 6.95 5.38
C ILE A 538 27.16 7.08 4.29
N ASN A 539 27.87 6.00 4.01
CA ASN A 539 28.85 5.91 2.92
C ASN A 539 28.38 4.88 1.91
N GLN A 540 28.83 4.95 0.65
CA GLN A 540 28.70 3.83 -0.27
C GLN A 540 29.75 2.76 0.02
N MET A 541 29.43 1.49 -0.22
CA MET A 541 30.38 0.39 -0.01
C MET A 541 31.51 0.40 -1.06
N PRO A 542 32.76 0.11 -0.66
CA PRO A 542 33.87 -0.04 -1.60
C PRO A 542 33.77 -1.38 -2.35
N GLY A 543 33.43 -1.34 -3.65
CA GLY A 543 33.43 -2.52 -4.54
C GLY A 543 32.39 -2.42 -5.66
N GLN A 544 32.30 -3.45 -6.52
CA GLN A 544 31.25 -3.58 -7.55
C GLN A 544 29.89 -4.03 -6.97
N GLY A 545 29.44 -3.37 -5.90
CA GLY A 545 28.14 -3.60 -5.28
C GLY A 545 27.59 -2.28 -4.75
N SER A 546 26.53 -1.77 -5.39
CA SER A 546 25.94 -0.46 -5.13
C SER A 546 25.08 -0.44 -3.85
N GLY A 547 25.63 -0.88 -2.73
CA GLY A 547 24.96 -0.88 -1.44
C GLY A 547 25.41 0.27 -0.55
N SER A 548 24.50 0.79 0.27
CA SER A 548 24.84 1.74 1.32
C SER A 548 25.38 1.04 2.58
N GLN A 549 26.34 1.67 3.25
CA GLN A 549 26.77 1.29 4.60
C GLN A 549 26.51 2.42 5.60
N VAL A 550 25.95 2.08 6.74
CA VAL A 550 25.68 3.01 7.84
C VAL A 550 26.76 2.85 8.89
N ILE A 551 27.41 3.95 9.26
CA ILE A 551 28.52 3.99 10.21
C ILE A 551 28.08 4.84 11.41
N ILE A 552 28.21 4.32 12.63
CA ILE A 552 27.96 5.06 13.88
C ILE A 552 29.18 5.07 14.79
N GLN A 553 29.39 6.16 15.52
CA GLN A 553 30.50 6.29 16.47
C GLN A 553 30.30 5.41 17.72
N GLY A 554 31.40 4.80 18.18
CA GLY A 554 31.42 3.89 19.33
C GLY A 554 31.24 2.42 18.96
N LYS A 555 31.16 1.56 19.99
CA LYS A 555 30.95 0.11 19.87
C LYS A 555 29.48 -0.23 20.18
N GLN A 556 28.62 -0.11 19.18
CA GLN A 556 27.17 -0.07 19.36
C GLN A 556 26.44 -1.36 18.95
N VAL A 557 27.18 -2.47 18.78
CA VAL A 557 26.65 -3.75 18.28
C VAL A 557 25.38 -4.21 19.01
N ARG A 558 25.30 -4.08 20.34
CA ARG A 558 24.10 -4.44 21.13
C ARG A 558 22.89 -3.56 20.82
N PHE A 559 23.10 -2.27 20.62
CA PHE A 559 22.01 -1.35 20.29
C PHE A 559 21.51 -1.62 18.86
N VAL A 560 22.44 -1.85 17.92
CA VAL A 560 22.13 -2.26 16.55
C VAL A 560 21.37 -3.58 16.52
N GLU A 561 21.79 -4.57 17.32
CA GLU A 561 21.07 -5.84 17.48
C GLU A 561 19.63 -5.61 17.93
N THR A 562 19.44 -4.94 19.07
CA THR A 562 18.13 -4.64 19.66
C THR A 562 17.23 -3.89 18.66
N LEU A 563 17.78 -2.90 17.94
CA LEU A 563 17.03 -2.17 16.93
C LEU A 563 16.58 -3.08 15.77
N LEU A 564 17.45 -3.97 15.28
CA LEU A 564 17.14 -4.88 14.18
C LEU A 564 16.15 -5.98 14.61
N THR A 565 16.27 -6.53 15.82
CA THR A 565 15.37 -7.58 16.32
C THR A 565 14.02 -7.05 16.75
N ASP A 566 13.97 -5.94 17.50
CA ASP A 566 12.78 -5.55 18.23
C ASP A 566 11.92 -4.54 17.44
N HIS A 567 12.55 -3.63 16.70
CA HIS A 567 11.84 -2.65 15.88
C HIS A 567 11.61 -3.14 14.44
N TYR A 568 12.62 -3.79 13.83
CA TYR A 568 12.51 -4.27 12.45
C TYR A 568 12.13 -5.76 12.33
N ASN A 569 11.95 -6.47 13.45
CA ASN A 569 11.55 -7.89 13.48
C ASN A 569 12.44 -8.82 12.64
N ILE A 570 13.74 -8.49 12.52
CA ILE A 570 14.69 -9.28 11.71
C ILE A 570 15.24 -10.44 12.55
N PRO A 571 15.04 -11.71 12.11
CA PRO A 571 15.58 -12.87 12.82
C PRO A 571 17.11 -12.85 12.89
N ARG A 572 17.67 -13.11 14.08
CA ARG A 572 19.14 -13.15 14.34
C ARG A 572 19.94 -13.97 13.33
N ARG A 573 19.36 -15.01 12.72
CA ARG A 573 20.00 -15.82 11.65
C ARG A 573 20.44 -15.03 10.42
N TYR A 574 19.89 -13.84 10.20
CA TYR A 574 20.24 -12.93 9.11
C TYR A 574 21.18 -11.79 9.54
N ILE A 575 21.73 -11.82 10.77
CA ILE A 575 22.62 -10.78 11.30
C ILE A 575 23.97 -11.42 11.67
N GLN A 576 25.06 -10.91 11.09
CA GLN A 576 26.44 -11.31 11.39
C GLN A 576 27.19 -10.20 12.12
N GLY A 577 28.15 -10.56 12.97
CA GLY A 577 28.92 -9.60 13.78
C GLY A 577 28.33 -9.34 15.17
N LEU A 578 27.29 -10.08 15.59
CA LEU A 578 26.70 -9.99 16.93
C LEU A 578 27.69 -10.43 18.02
N GLU A 579 28.59 -11.36 17.70
CA GLU A 579 29.67 -11.82 18.55
C GLU A 579 30.71 -10.72 18.88
N LEU A 580 30.74 -9.62 18.11
CA LEU A 580 31.56 -8.44 18.36
C LEU A 580 30.96 -7.53 19.45
N ALA A 581 29.76 -7.82 19.94
CA ALA A 581 29.18 -7.14 21.07
C ALA A 581 30.10 -7.25 22.29
N ALA A 582 30.30 -6.12 22.99
CA ALA A 582 31.05 -6.12 24.24
C ALA A 582 30.40 -7.13 25.20
N LYS A 583 31.19 -8.11 25.66
CA LYS A 583 30.77 -9.03 26.74
C LYS A 583 30.40 -8.16 27.93
N SER A 584 29.17 -8.32 28.43
CA SER A 584 28.72 -7.66 29.64
C SER A 584 29.63 -8.16 30.76
N GLY A 585 30.45 -7.26 31.30
CA GLY A 585 31.27 -7.58 32.44
C GLY A 585 30.36 -8.13 33.54
N LYS A 586 30.67 -9.34 34.03
CA LYS A 586 30.19 -9.73 35.35
C LYS A 586 30.63 -8.61 36.28
N LYS A 587 29.68 -7.87 36.86
CA LYS A 587 29.95 -7.07 38.05
C LYS A 587 30.56 -8.04 39.06
N ARG A 588 31.75 -7.72 39.53
CA ARG A 588 32.52 -8.50 40.48
C ARG A 588 32.68 -7.67 41.75
#